data_AF-A0A7J8IGL6-F1
#
_entry.id   AF-A0A7J8IGL6-F1
#
_cell.length_a   1.000
_cell.length_b   1.000
_cell.length_c   1.000
_cell.angle_alpha   90.00
_cell.angle_beta   90.00
_cell.angle_gamma   90.00
#
_symmetry.space_group_name_H-M   'P 1'
#
loop_
_entity.id
_entity.type
_entity.pdbx_description
1 polymer ?
#
loop_
_entity_poly.entity_id
_entity_poly.type
_entity_poly.pdbx_seq_one_letter_code
_entity_poly.pdbx_strand_id
1 'polypeptide(L)'
;MQRRRRPSLPASQLPEGCGGGGGGRGSCGGGSGSGEVEVQFSAGRLGSVAVDSAAAAAAAARSTEEEEERLEREHFWKIINAFRYYGTSMHERVNRTERQFRSLPANQQKLLPQFLLHLDKIRKCIDHNQEILLTIVNDCIHMFENKEYGEDGNGKIMPASTFDMDKLKSTLKQFVRDWCETGKTERDACYQPIIKEILKNFPKERW
;
A
#
# COMPACT_ATOMS: atom_id res chain seq x y z
N MET A 1 -16.87 7.92 28.36
CA MET A 1 -17.24 9.23 27.75
C MET A 1 -15.96 10.07 27.73
N GLN A 2 -15.39 10.55 26.63
CA GLN A 2 -15.97 11.17 25.45
C GLN A 2 -15.09 10.89 24.21
N ARG A 3 -15.72 10.53 23.09
CA ARG A 3 -15.07 10.40 21.77
C ARG A 3 -14.88 11.79 21.18
N ARG A 4 -13.65 12.18 20.86
CA ARG A 4 -13.37 13.43 20.13
C ARG A 4 -13.85 13.29 18.68
N ARG A 5 -14.84 14.11 18.28
CA ARG A 5 -15.35 14.20 16.91
C ARG A 5 -14.34 14.92 16.01
N ARG A 6 -14.12 14.41 14.80
CA ARG A 6 -13.38 15.10 13.73
C ARG A 6 -14.28 16.19 13.10
N PRO A 7 -13.76 17.36 12.68
CA PRO A 7 -14.52 18.37 11.94
C PRO A 7 -14.74 17.94 10.48
N SER A 8 -15.88 18.35 9.90
CA SER A 8 -16.26 18.15 8.49
C SER A 8 -15.52 19.09 7.54
N LEU A 9 -15.19 18.59 6.34
CA LEU A 9 -14.60 19.36 5.24
C LEU A 9 -15.64 20.26 4.53
N PRO A 10 -15.24 21.39 3.94
CA PRO A 10 -16.15 22.34 3.28
C PRO A 10 -16.56 21.88 1.88
N ALA A 11 -17.78 22.28 1.49
CA ALA A 11 -18.39 21.99 0.20
C ALA A 11 -17.66 22.70 -0.96
N SER A 12 -17.27 21.94 -1.98
CA SER A 12 -16.72 22.44 -3.24
C SER A 12 -17.83 23.01 -4.12
N GLN A 13 -17.67 24.29 -4.47
CA GLN A 13 -18.46 25.02 -5.45
C GLN A 13 -18.23 24.45 -6.86
N LEU A 14 -19.31 24.29 -7.64
CA LEU A 14 -19.25 24.12 -9.11
C LEU A 14 -19.80 25.38 -9.78
N PRO A 15 -19.26 25.78 -10.95
CA PRO A 15 -19.48 27.10 -11.52
C PRO A 15 -20.76 27.22 -12.37
N GLU A 16 -21.18 28.47 -12.49
CA GLU A 16 -22.28 28.99 -13.28
C GLU A 16 -22.16 28.69 -14.79
N GLY A 17 -23.30 28.40 -15.43
CA GLY A 17 -23.46 28.34 -16.87
C GLY A 17 -24.83 28.87 -17.27
N CYS A 18 -24.84 30.04 -17.91
CA CYS A 18 -26.00 30.77 -18.43
C CYS A 18 -26.76 30.05 -19.56
N GLY A 19 -28.08 30.32 -19.63
CA GLY A 19 -28.73 30.63 -20.90
C GLY A 19 -30.10 29.98 -21.19
N GLY A 20 -31.16 30.80 -21.17
CA GLY A 20 -32.14 30.84 -22.28
C GLY A 20 -33.57 30.31 -22.04
N GLY A 21 -34.50 31.23 -21.74
CA GLY A 21 -35.59 31.61 -22.66
C GLY A 21 -36.88 30.79 -22.80
N GLY A 22 -38.02 31.45 -22.49
CA GLY A 22 -39.37 31.20 -23.03
C GLY A 22 -40.22 30.20 -22.24
N GLY A 23 -41.45 30.46 -21.75
CA GLY A 23 -42.51 31.36 -22.19
C GLY A 23 -43.68 30.52 -22.70
N GLY A 24 -44.83 30.48 -21.99
CA GLY A 24 -46.05 29.86 -22.56
C GLY A 24 -47.09 29.36 -21.57
N ARG A 25 -48.21 30.10 -21.51
CA ARG A 25 -49.50 29.84 -20.84
C ARG A 25 -50.25 28.59 -21.35
N GLY A 26 -51.18 28.07 -20.55
CA GLY A 26 -52.40 27.36 -21.01
C GLY A 26 -52.85 26.25 -20.05
N SER A 27 -53.84 26.43 -19.17
CA SER A 27 -55.31 26.45 -19.35
C SER A 27 -55.99 25.07 -19.22
N CYS A 28 -56.77 24.96 -18.14
CA CYS A 28 -58.05 24.25 -17.87
C CYS A 28 -58.59 23.07 -18.71
N GLY A 29 -59.21 22.13 -17.97
CA GLY A 29 -60.27 21.18 -18.38
C GLY A 29 -60.11 19.87 -17.59
N GLY A 30 -61.04 19.33 -16.78
CA GLY A 30 -62.49 19.40 -16.76
C GLY A 30 -63.06 18.07 -17.29
N GLY A 31 -63.54 17.18 -16.41
CA GLY A 31 -64.23 15.95 -16.85
C GLY A 31 -64.41 14.88 -15.77
N SER A 32 -65.60 14.81 -15.21
CA SER A 32 -66.10 13.78 -14.30
C SER A 32 -66.33 12.43 -15.00
N GLY A 33 -66.06 11.33 -14.30
CA GLY A 33 -66.46 9.97 -14.70
C GLY A 33 -66.55 9.07 -13.47
N SER A 34 -67.78 8.65 -13.15
CA SER A 34 -68.18 7.85 -12.00
C SER A 34 -67.98 6.34 -12.22
N GLY A 35 -67.55 5.64 -11.17
CA GLY A 35 -67.93 4.25 -10.89
C GLY A 35 -66.95 3.16 -11.35
N GLU A 36 -66.16 2.64 -10.41
CA GLU A 36 -66.25 1.26 -9.89
C GLU A 36 -65.15 1.04 -8.85
N VAL A 37 -65.55 0.58 -7.66
CA VAL A 37 -64.64 0.27 -6.54
C VAL A 37 -64.31 -1.21 -6.66
N GLU A 38 -63.16 -1.54 -7.25
CA GLU A 38 -62.61 -2.90 -7.19
C GLU A 38 -61.55 -2.95 -6.07
N VAL A 39 -61.92 -3.57 -4.96
CA VAL A 39 -61.02 -3.81 -3.83
C VAL A 39 -60.13 -5.00 -4.19
N GLN A 40 -58.96 -4.74 -4.77
CA GLN A 40 -57.94 -5.77 -4.96
C GLN A 40 -57.24 -6.08 -3.64
N PHE A 41 -57.52 -7.25 -3.08
CA PHE A 41 -56.82 -7.81 -1.92
C PHE A 41 -55.32 -7.95 -2.25
N SER A 42 -54.50 -7.07 -1.69
CA SER A 42 -53.05 -7.16 -1.79
C SER A 42 -52.53 -8.31 -0.91
N ALA A 43 -52.36 -9.49 -1.50
CA ALA A 43 -51.53 -10.53 -0.92
C ALA A 43 -50.06 -10.10 -0.97
N GLY A 44 -49.43 -10.01 0.20
CA GLY A 44 -48.13 -9.39 0.42
C GLY A 44 -47.01 -9.90 -0.49
N ARG A 45 -46.41 -8.97 -1.24
CA ARG A 45 -45.07 -9.11 -1.82
C ARG A 45 -44.01 -8.69 -0.79
N LEU A 46 -43.99 -9.36 0.37
CA LEU A 46 -42.96 -9.13 1.40
C LEU A 46 -41.70 -10.00 1.21
N GLY A 47 -41.70 -10.90 0.22
CA GLY A 47 -40.58 -11.81 -0.05
C GLY A 47 -39.54 -11.35 -1.07
N SER A 48 -39.85 -10.40 -1.97
CA SER A 48 -38.95 -10.05 -3.10
C SER A 48 -37.89 -9.01 -2.73
N VAL A 49 -38.26 -8.00 -1.94
CA VAL A 49 -37.36 -6.87 -1.65
C VAL A 49 -36.19 -7.25 -0.73
N ALA A 50 -36.41 -8.25 0.13
CA ALA A 50 -35.39 -8.74 1.07
C ALA A 50 -34.32 -9.62 0.39
N VAL A 51 -34.72 -10.47 -0.58
CA VAL A 51 -33.77 -11.27 -1.36
C VAL A 51 -32.99 -10.42 -2.35
N ASP A 52 -33.61 -9.38 -2.94
CA ASP A 52 -32.92 -8.43 -3.82
C ASP A 52 -31.89 -7.60 -3.04
N SER A 53 -32.19 -7.21 -1.80
CA SER A 53 -31.22 -6.51 -0.93
C SER A 53 -30.08 -7.41 -0.45
N ALA A 54 -30.34 -8.70 -0.18
CA ALA A 54 -29.30 -9.65 0.21
C ALA A 54 -28.40 -10.02 -0.99
N ALA A 55 -28.97 -10.19 -2.18
CA ALA A 55 -28.22 -10.41 -3.41
C ALA A 55 -27.40 -9.19 -3.82
N ALA A 56 -27.96 -7.98 -3.69
CA ALA A 56 -27.23 -6.73 -3.92
C ALA A 56 -26.10 -6.52 -2.90
N ALA A 57 -26.33 -6.83 -1.62
CA ALA A 57 -25.29 -6.79 -0.59
C ALA A 57 -24.18 -7.82 -0.84
N ALA A 58 -24.54 -9.04 -1.26
CA ALA A 58 -23.57 -10.08 -1.62
C ALA A 58 -22.77 -9.73 -2.89
N ALA A 59 -23.41 -9.10 -3.88
CA ALA A 59 -22.74 -8.61 -5.08
C ALA A 59 -21.80 -7.43 -4.77
N ALA A 60 -22.22 -6.51 -3.90
CA ALA A 60 -21.37 -5.41 -3.43
C ALA A 60 -20.19 -5.91 -2.60
N ALA A 61 -20.38 -6.91 -1.73
CA ALA A 61 -19.31 -7.56 -0.98
C ALA A 61 -18.29 -8.23 -1.92
N ARG A 62 -18.77 -9.02 -2.89
CA ARG A 62 -17.90 -9.67 -3.88
C ARG A 62 -17.12 -8.68 -4.74
N SER A 63 -17.75 -7.59 -5.16
CA SER A 63 -17.09 -6.50 -5.88
C SER A 63 -16.05 -5.77 -5.03
N THR A 64 -16.19 -5.76 -3.70
CA THR A 64 -15.22 -5.16 -2.77
C THR A 64 -14.01 -6.08 -2.59
N GLU A 65 -14.25 -7.38 -2.42
CA GLU A 65 -13.20 -8.41 -2.34
C GLU A 65 -12.36 -8.47 -3.63
N GLU A 66 -13.00 -8.48 -4.81
CA GLU A 66 -12.31 -8.45 -6.10
C GLU A 66 -11.43 -7.20 -6.29
N GLU A 67 -11.86 -6.06 -5.76
CA GLU A 67 -11.07 -4.82 -5.79
C GLU A 67 -9.89 -4.86 -4.81
N GLU A 68 -10.07 -5.44 -3.62
CA GLU A 68 -9.00 -5.65 -2.66
C GLU A 68 -7.90 -6.57 -3.22
N GLU A 69 -8.29 -7.69 -3.85
CA GLU A 69 -7.36 -8.61 -4.54
C GLU A 69 -6.58 -7.91 -5.66
N ARG A 70 -7.25 -7.05 -6.44
CA ARG A 70 -6.61 -6.26 -7.49
C ARG A 70 -5.59 -5.27 -6.93
N LEU A 71 -5.96 -4.54 -5.88
CA LEU A 71 -5.08 -3.58 -5.21
C LEU A 71 -3.90 -4.27 -4.53
N GLU A 72 -4.10 -5.46 -3.96
CA GLU A 72 -3.03 -6.28 -3.40
C GLU A 72 -2.05 -6.72 -4.49
N ARG A 73 -2.55 -7.17 -5.65
CA ARG A 73 -1.71 -7.51 -6.82
C ARG A 73 -0.87 -6.33 -7.30
N GLU A 74 -1.47 -5.15 -7.42
CA GLU A 74 -0.74 -3.93 -7.80
C GLU A 74 0.31 -3.55 -6.76
N HIS A 75 -0.03 -3.65 -5.48
CA HIS A 75 0.88 -3.37 -4.39
C HIS A 75 2.05 -4.38 -4.36
N PHE A 76 1.79 -5.66 -4.57
CA PHE A 76 2.81 -6.70 -4.67
C PHE A 76 3.86 -6.34 -5.73
N TRP A 77 3.43 -6.06 -6.97
CA TRP A 77 4.35 -5.68 -8.04
C TRP A 77 5.07 -4.35 -7.79
N LYS A 78 4.41 -3.39 -7.14
CA LYS A 78 5.06 -2.15 -6.69
C LYS A 78 6.22 -2.44 -5.73
N ILE A 79 6.03 -3.36 -4.78
CA ILE A 79 7.09 -3.75 -3.84
C ILE A 79 8.20 -4.49 -4.56
N ILE A 80 7.89 -5.47 -5.43
CA ILE A 80 8.90 -6.16 -6.24
C ILE A 80 9.75 -5.17 -7.05
N ASN A 81 9.11 -4.18 -7.68
CA ASN A 81 9.81 -3.11 -8.38
C ASN A 81 10.73 -2.30 -7.44
N ALA A 82 10.28 -1.98 -6.22
CA ALA A 82 11.11 -1.29 -5.25
C ALA A 82 12.37 -2.10 -4.87
N PHE A 83 12.24 -3.41 -4.63
CA PHE A 83 13.39 -4.28 -4.35
C PHE A 83 14.40 -4.30 -5.51
N ARG A 84 13.92 -4.30 -6.75
CA ARG A 84 14.77 -4.23 -7.96
C ARG A 84 15.43 -2.85 -8.15
N TYR A 85 14.81 -1.77 -7.67
CA TYR A 85 15.30 -0.39 -7.83
C TYR A 85 16.30 0.06 -6.76
N TYR A 86 16.51 -0.72 -5.69
CA TYR A 86 17.38 -0.35 -4.56
C TYR A 86 18.79 0.10 -4.99
N GLY A 87 19.44 -0.67 -5.85
CA GLY A 87 20.81 -0.44 -6.33
C GLY A 87 20.91 0.87 -7.09
N THR A 88 19.98 1.12 -8.01
CA THR A 88 19.89 2.39 -8.75
C THR A 88 19.75 3.58 -7.80
N SER A 89 18.83 3.51 -6.83
CA SER A 89 18.62 4.59 -5.85
C SER A 89 19.86 4.85 -4.99
N MET A 90 20.55 3.80 -4.54
CA MET A 90 21.72 3.94 -3.68
C MET A 90 22.96 4.42 -4.47
N HIS A 91 23.15 3.95 -5.70
CA HIS A 91 24.22 4.45 -6.59
C HIS A 91 24.04 5.91 -6.93
N GLU A 92 22.81 6.37 -7.20
CA GLU A 92 22.53 7.79 -7.40
C GLU A 92 22.95 8.63 -6.19
N ARG A 93 22.70 8.14 -4.98
CA ARG A 93 23.12 8.82 -3.74
C ARG A 93 24.64 8.91 -3.64
N VAL A 94 25.36 7.82 -3.89
CA VAL A 94 26.83 7.82 -3.88
C VAL A 94 27.39 8.74 -4.96
N ASN A 95 26.82 8.74 -6.16
CA ASN A 95 27.22 9.61 -7.27
C ASN A 95 26.97 11.10 -6.97
N ARG A 96 25.93 11.44 -6.19
CA ARG A 96 25.74 12.81 -5.68
C ARG A 96 26.85 13.18 -4.69
N THR A 97 27.18 12.31 -3.74
CA THR A 97 28.26 12.53 -2.78
C THR A 97 29.63 12.67 -3.46
N GLU A 98 29.91 11.85 -4.47
CA GLU A 98 31.15 11.96 -5.25
C GLU A 98 31.23 13.30 -5.99
N ARG A 99 30.15 13.72 -6.67
CA ARG A 99 30.10 15.03 -7.35
C ARG A 99 30.36 16.18 -6.39
N GLN A 100 29.76 16.14 -5.20
CA GLN A 100 30.01 17.13 -4.15
C GLN A 100 31.48 17.14 -3.73
N PHE A 101 32.08 15.98 -3.47
CA PHE A 101 33.50 15.90 -3.12
C PHE A 101 34.42 16.45 -4.22
N ARG A 102 34.15 16.11 -5.49
CA ARG A 102 34.94 16.60 -6.63
C ARG A 102 34.78 18.09 -6.88
N SER A 103 33.69 18.70 -6.42
CA SER A 103 33.49 20.16 -6.49
C SER A 103 34.29 20.96 -5.45
N LEU A 104 34.87 20.29 -4.44
CA LEU A 104 35.68 20.96 -3.42
C LEU A 104 37.04 21.43 -3.99
N PRO A 105 37.67 22.47 -3.43
CA PRO A 105 39.03 22.85 -3.78
C PRO A 105 40.05 21.71 -3.61
N ALA A 106 41.05 21.65 -4.49
CA ALA A 106 42.03 20.55 -4.52
C ALA A 106 42.82 20.40 -3.21
N ASN A 107 43.06 21.49 -2.46
CA ASN A 107 43.71 21.43 -1.15
C ASN A 107 42.85 20.67 -0.13
N GLN A 108 41.52 20.83 -0.16
CA GLN A 108 40.60 20.11 0.73
C GLN A 108 40.47 18.64 0.31
N GLN A 109 40.40 18.37 -1.00
CA GLN A 109 40.38 16.98 -1.49
C GLN A 109 41.64 16.21 -1.07
N LYS A 110 42.81 16.84 -1.09
CA LYS A 110 44.08 16.24 -0.65
C LYS A 110 44.13 15.89 0.84
N LEU A 111 43.31 16.52 1.69
CA LEU A 111 43.19 16.14 3.10
C LEU A 111 42.49 14.78 3.27
N LEU A 112 41.74 14.32 2.26
CA LEU A 112 40.95 13.10 2.30
C LEU A 112 41.30 12.17 1.12
N PRO A 113 42.55 11.69 1.01
CA PRO A 113 43.00 10.92 -0.14
C PRO A 113 42.27 9.57 -0.30
N GLN A 114 41.70 9.05 0.79
CA GLN A 114 41.01 7.75 0.82
C GLN A 114 39.50 7.87 0.56
N PHE A 115 38.96 9.08 0.39
CA PHE A 115 37.51 9.29 0.31
C PHE A 115 36.88 8.60 -0.89
N LEU A 116 37.46 8.77 -2.09
CA LEU A 116 36.94 8.14 -3.32
C LEU A 116 37.03 6.60 -3.24
N LEU A 117 38.14 6.07 -2.70
CA LEU A 117 38.30 4.64 -2.47
C LEU A 117 37.26 4.09 -1.48
N HIS A 118 36.85 4.89 -0.49
CA HIS A 118 35.77 4.52 0.42
C HIS A 118 34.41 4.48 -0.29
N LEU A 119 34.12 5.45 -1.18
CA LEU A 119 32.90 5.42 -2.00
C LEU A 119 32.83 4.17 -2.88
N ASP A 120 33.95 3.71 -3.43
CA ASP A 120 33.99 2.47 -4.21
C ASP A 120 33.73 1.23 -3.37
N LYS A 121 34.17 1.20 -2.11
CA LYS A 121 33.78 0.14 -1.16
C LYS A 121 32.28 0.18 -0.88
N ILE A 122 31.70 1.36 -0.71
CA ILE A 122 30.25 1.52 -0.52
C ILE A 122 29.48 0.99 -1.75
N ARG A 123 29.95 1.26 -2.98
CA ARG A 123 29.35 0.72 -4.20
C ARG A 123 29.31 -0.81 -4.20
N LYS A 124 30.42 -1.46 -3.85
CA LYS A 124 30.47 -2.92 -3.71
C LYS A 124 29.46 -3.45 -2.68
N CYS A 125 29.30 -2.76 -1.55
CA CYS A 125 28.28 -3.12 -0.57
C CYS A 125 26.85 -2.92 -1.10
N ILE A 126 26.61 -1.88 -1.91
CA ILE A 126 25.32 -1.65 -2.57
C ILE A 126 25.01 -2.80 -3.52
N ASP A 127 25.97 -3.19 -4.36
CA ASP A 127 25.81 -4.28 -5.33
C ASP A 127 25.53 -5.61 -4.62
N HIS A 128 26.31 -5.93 -3.58
CA HIS A 128 26.08 -7.14 -2.79
C HIS A 128 24.71 -7.15 -2.09
N ASN A 129 24.28 -6.01 -1.53
CA ASN A 129 22.94 -5.91 -0.94
C ASN A 129 21.85 -6.05 -2.02
N GLN A 130 22.07 -5.53 -3.22
CA GLN A 130 21.13 -5.69 -4.33
C GLN A 130 21.01 -7.16 -4.75
N GLU A 131 22.11 -7.91 -4.78
CA GLU A 131 22.08 -9.36 -5.05
C GLU A 131 21.18 -10.09 -4.05
N ILE A 132 21.35 -9.83 -2.75
CA ILE A 132 20.50 -10.42 -1.70
C ILE A 132 19.02 -10.08 -1.93
N LEU A 133 18.72 -8.81 -2.23
CA LEU A 133 17.34 -8.37 -2.49
C LEU A 133 16.76 -9.03 -3.75
N LEU A 134 17.56 -9.28 -4.78
CA LEU A 134 17.14 -10.00 -5.98
C LEU A 134 16.90 -11.48 -5.70
N THR A 135 17.70 -12.11 -4.83
CA THR A 135 17.45 -13.48 -4.38
C THR A 135 16.10 -13.59 -3.67
N ILE A 136 15.81 -12.66 -2.75
CA ILE A 136 14.50 -12.60 -2.06
C ILE A 136 13.36 -12.47 -3.08
N VAL A 137 13.48 -11.55 -4.04
CA VAL A 137 12.47 -11.35 -5.08
C VAL A 137 12.27 -12.60 -5.93
N ASN A 138 13.35 -13.27 -6.32
CA ASN A 138 13.29 -14.50 -7.11
C ASN A 138 12.52 -15.59 -6.37
N ASP A 139 12.86 -15.82 -5.10
CA ASP A 139 12.20 -16.84 -4.28
C ASP A 139 10.71 -16.50 -4.07
N CYS A 140 10.37 -15.22 -3.82
CA CYS A 140 8.99 -14.78 -3.67
C CYS A 140 8.15 -14.95 -4.96
N ILE A 141 8.70 -14.67 -6.14
CA ILE A 141 7.98 -14.82 -7.41
C ILE A 141 7.59 -16.29 -7.65
N HIS A 142 8.39 -17.23 -7.16
CA HIS A 142 8.15 -18.66 -7.35
C HIS A 142 7.34 -19.33 -6.24
N MET A 143 6.94 -18.59 -5.19
CA MET A 143 6.07 -19.13 -4.14
C MET A 143 4.67 -19.44 -4.69
N PHE A 144 4.16 -20.63 -4.36
CA PHE A 144 2.84 -21.10 -4.81
C PHE A 144 1.70 -20.14 -4.42
N GLU A 145 1.81 -19.50 -3.26
CA GLU A 145 0.87 -18.48 -2.75
C GLU A 145 0.82 -17.24 -3.65
N ASN A 146 1.89 -16.90 -4.37
CA ASN A 146 1.97 -15.69 -5.19
C ASN A 146 1.57 -15.90 -6.66
N LYS A 147 1.15 -17.12 -7.04
CA LYS A 147 0.73 -17.42 -8.44
C LYS A 147 -0.49 -16.60 -8.88
N GLU A 148 -1.30 -16.14 -7.94
CA GLU A 148 -2.49 -15.30 -8.17
C GLU A 148 -2.16 -13.86 -8.60
N TYR A 149 -0.89 -13.44 -8.48
CA TYR A 149 -0.45 -12.11 -8.87
C TYR A 149 0.01 -12.00 -10.34
N GLY A 150 0.03 -13.12 -11.07
CA GLY A 150 0.36 -13.16 -12.51
C GLY A 150 1.85 -13.04 -12.81
N GLU A 151 2.19 -12.77 -14.08
CA GLU A 151 3.56 -12.45 -14.50
C GLU A 151 3.80 -10.94 -14.49
N ASP A 152 5.06 -10.53 -14.33
CA ASP A 152 5.46 -9.12 -14.48
C ASP A 152 5.31 -8.70 -15.94
N GLY A 153 4.11 -8.20 -16.29
CA GLY A 153 3.81 -7.76 -17.64
C GLY A 153 4.65 -6.57 -18.13
N ASN A 154 5.45 -5.94 -17.27
CA ASN A 154 6.19 -4.74 -17.63
C ASN A 154 7.72 -4.93 -17.64
N GLY A 155 8.30 -5.83 -16.84
CA GLY A 155 9.73 -6.20 -16.83
C GLY A 155 10.74 -5.05 -16.66
N LYS A 156 10.26 -3.82 -16.62
CA LYS A 156 10.99 -2.57 -16.60
C LYS A 156 11.05 -2.09 -15.16
N ILE A 157 12.26 -1.85 -14.69
CA ILE A 157 12.48 -1.26 -13.38
C ILE A 157 12.09 0.22 -13.47
N MET A 158 11.00 0.58 -12.78
CA MET A 158 10.52 1.95 -12.67
C MET A 158 11.08 2.62 -11.41
N PRO A 159 11.29 3.94 -11.40
CA PRO A 159 11.69 4.65 -10.19
C PRO A 159 10.70 4.41 -9.05
N ALA A 160 11.18 3.83 -7.96
CA ALA A 160 10.38 3.58 -6.78
C ALA A 160 10.31 4.83 -5.89
N SER A 161 9.27 4.91 -5.05
CA SER A 161 9.10 6.07 -4.16
C SER A 161 10.21 6.13 -3.10
N THR A 162 10.53 7.33 -2.63
CA THR A 162 11.49 7.52 -1.52
C THR A 162 11.05 6.80 -0.26
N PHE A 163 9.74 6.76 -0.01
CA PHE A 163 9.12 6.04 1.11
C PHE A 163 9.40 4.53 1.04
N ASP A 164 9.27 3.92 -0.13
CA ASP A 164 9.57 2.50 -0.33
C ASP A 164 11.07 2.21 -0.14
N MET A 165 11.95 3.13 -0.58
CA MET A 165 13.39 3.02 -0.33
C MET A 165 13.75 3.10 1.15
N ASP A 166 13.04 3.91 1.94
CA ASP A 166 13.26 3.99 3.38
C ASP A 166 12.75 2.75 4.12
N LYS A 167 11.66 2.16 3.63
CA LYS A 167 11.24 0.82 4.08
C LYS A 167 12.29 -0.23 3.78
N LEU A 168 12.84 -0.29 2.57
CA LEU A 168 13.90 -1.26 2.23
C LEU A 168 15.14 -1.14 3.10
N LYS A 169 15.60 0.09 3.39
CA LYS A 169 16.71 0.30 4.33
C LYS A 169 16.38 -0.21 5.72
N SER A 170 15.13 -0.09 6.15
CA SER A 170 14.65 -0.59 7.44
C SER A 170 14.57 -2.12 7.44
N THR A 171 14.11 -2.73 6.35
CA THR A 171 14.11 -4.18 6.15
C THR A 171 15.52 -4.76 6.24
N LEU A 172 16.51 -4.14 5.57
CA LEU A 172 17.92 -4.57 5.66
C LEU A 172 18.45 -4.52 7.10
N LYS A 173 18.04 -3.52 7.90
CA LYS A 173 18.41 -3.44 9.33
C LYS A 173 17.70 -4.51 10.16
N GLN A 174 16.47 -4.88 9.80
CA GLN A 174 15.71 -5.91 10.49
C GLN A 174 16.42 -7.28 10.43
N PHE A 175 17.11 -7.60 9.33
CA PHE A 175 17.97 -8.79 9.26
C PHE A 175 19.02 -8.82 10.38
N VAL A 176 19.65 -7.68 10.67
CA VAL A 176 20.64 -7.59 11.76
C VAL A 176 19.99 -7.90 13.10
N ARG A 177 18.84 -7.29 13.37
CA ARG A 177 18.10 -7.46 14.63
C ARG A 177 17.65 -8.90 14.83
N ASP A 178 17.02 -9.51 13.84
CA ASP A 178 16.35 -10.80 14.04
C ASP A 178 17.24 -12.01 13.74
N TRP A 179 18.15 -11.89 12.79
CA TRP A 179 18.84 -13.05 12.21
C TRP A 179 20.37 -13.00 12.29
N CYS A 180 20.98 -11.88 12.66
CA CYS A 180 22.44 -11.81 12.82
C CYS A 180 22.88 -11.93 14.29
N GLU A 181 24.09 -12.43 14.50
CA GLU A 181 24.70 -12.51 15.84
C GLU A 181 24.87 -11.12 16.47
N THR A 182 25.20 -10.10 15.68
CA THR A 182 25.32 -8.71 16.14
C THR A 182 24.04 -8.17 16.80
N GLY A 183 22.86 -8.69 16.40
CA GLY A 183 21.57 -8.33 17.00
C GLY A 183 21.24 -9.07 18.29
N LYS A 184 22.07 -10.02 18.75
CA LYS A 184 21.78 -10.89 19.90
C LYS A 184 21.47 -10.09 21.17
N THR A 185 22.27 -9.09 21.50
CA THR A 185 22.06 -8.27 22.70
C THR A 185 20.70 -7.55 22.66
N GLU A 186 20.26 -7.10 21.49
CA GLU A 186 18.96 -6.45 21.31
C GLU A 186 17.81 -7.47 21.41
N ARG A 187 17.95 -8.66 20.81
CA ARG A 187 17.00 -9.76 20.99
C ARG A 187 16.91 -10.20 22.45
N ASP A 188 18.04 -10.24 23.16
CA ASP A 188 18.05 -10.63 24.55
C ASP A 188 17.33 -9.59 25.43
N ALA A 189 17.45 -8.30 25.12
CA ALA A 189 16.71 -7.24 25.81
C ALA A 189 15.21 -7.24 25.48
N CYS A 190 14.81 -7.52 24.24
CA CYS A 190 13.41 -7.45 23.81
C CYS A 190 12.64 -8.78 23.94
N TYR A 191 13.21 -9.88 23.46
CA TYR A 191 12.51 -11.17 23.33
C TYR A 191 12.58 -12.00 24.63
N GLN A 192 13.68 -11.94 25.39
CA GLN A 192 13.81 -12.73 26.61
C GLN A 192 12.76 -12.39 27.68
N PRO A 193 12.40 -11.12 27.95
CA PRO A 193 11.31 -10.82 28.89
C PRO A 193 9.98 -11.46 28.48
N ILE A 194 9.66 -11.42 27.18
CA ILE A 194 8.43 -12.00 26.62
C ILE A 194 8.46 -13.52 26.77
N ILE A 195 9.56 -14.17 26.36
CA ILE A 195 9.73 -15.63 26.45
C ILE A 195 9.65 -16.10 27.91
N LYS A 196 10.26 -15.37 28.85
CA LYS A 196 10.21 -15.70 30.28
C LYS A 196 8.79 -15.65 30.82
N GLU A 197 8.00 -14.64 30.46
CA GLU A 197 6.59 -14.57 30.86
C GLU A 197 5.76 -15.68 30.23
N ILE A 198 6.01 -16.07 28.97
CA ILE A 198 5.34 -17.22 28.34
C ILE A 198 5.65 -18.50 29.13
N LEU A 199 6.93 -18.79 29.41
CA LEU A 199 7.34 -20.00 30.13
C LEU A 199 6.80 -20.05 31.56
N LYS A 200 6.69 -18.89 32.22
CA LYS A 200 6.13 -18.76 33.57
C LYS A 200 4.63 -19.06 33.61
N ASN A 201 3.86 -18.62 32.61
CA ASN A 201 2.42 -18.82 32.56
C ASN A 201 2.04 -20.19 31.94
N PHE A 202 2.86 -20.72 31.04
CA PHE A 202 2.66 -21.99 30.34
C PHE A 202 3.86 -22.93 30.56
N PRO A 203 4.03 -23.47 31.79
CA PRO A 203 5.11 -24.41 32.07
C PRO A 203 4.88 -25.72 31.32
N LYS A 204 5.98 -26.34 30.86
CA LYS A 204 5.96 -27.56 30.04
C LYS A 204 5.29 -28.75 30.73
N GLU A 205 5.27 -28.77 32.06
CA GLU A 205 4.70 -29.86 32.87
C GLU A 205 3.17 -29.85 32.92
N ARG A 206 2.52 -28.82 32.36
CA ARG A 206 1.07 -28.66 32.37
C ARG A 206 0.38 -29.21 31.10
N TRP A 207 1.15 -29.82 30.19
CA TRP A 207 0.74 -30.38 28.89
C TRP A 207 1.56 -31.64 28.59
#